data_AF-A0A1N6KJ76-F1
#
_entry.id   AF-A0A1N6KJ76-F1
#
_cell.length_a   1.000
_cell.length_b   1.000
_cell.length_c   1.000
_cell.angle_alpha   90.00
_cell.angle_beta   90.00
_cell.angle_gamma   90.00
#
_symmetry.space_group_name_H-M   'P 1'
#
loop_
_entity.id
_entity.type
_entity.pdbx_description
1 polymer ?
#
loop_
_entity_poly.entity_id
_entity_poly.type
_entity_poly.pdbx_seq_one_letter_code
_entity_poly.pdbx_strand_id
1 'polypeptide(L)'
;MNFNNPLDPVYKAFAVADDCFKVATRTIQIQHEELIRRTQFLGATPEKANSALEDAARQAADLAILALFATFERFVIEHLQTANCLLAAGYPQQFAIKLAEKFESEVEYWRFGEILNLFKGEVDSDLIGQVKQIKQYRDWIAHQNPSKPPPTQTTPETAFDILTRMIEQIRQTHTPPPEEESVDAVALA
;
A
#
# COMPACT_ATOMS: atom_id res chain seq x y z
N MET A 1 -12.68 10.81 13.17
CA MET A 1 -11.26 10.36 13.16
C MET A 1 -10.65 10.81 11.85
N ASN A 2 -9.44 11.38 11.83
CA ASN A 2 -8.80 11.81 10.57
C ASN A 2 -8.45 10.56 9.76
N PHE A 3 -9.28 10.24 8.77
CA PHE A 3 -9.10 9.11 7.84
C PHE A 3 -8.00 9.42 6.82
N ASN A 4 -6.80 9.73 7.27
CA ASN A 4 -5.68 9.84 6.35
C ASN A 4 -5.43 8.45 5.75
N ASN A 5 -5.35 8.39 4.43
CA ASN A 5 -4.93 7.20 3.72
C ASN A 5 -3.48 6.90 4.13
N PRO A 6 -3.16 5.72 4.71
CA PRO A 6 -1.80 5.41 5.14
C PRO A 6 -0.79 5.42 3.98
N LEU A 7 -1.25 5.29 2.73
CA LEU A 7 -0.41 5.28 1.54
C LEU A 7 0.03 6.68 1.08
N ASP A 8 -0.68 7.72 1.50
CA ASP A 8 -0.46 9.10 1.07
C ASP A 8 0.99 9.57 1.20
N PRO A 9 1.69 9.37 2.35
CA PRO A 9 3.06 9.85 2.50
C PRO A 9 4.01 9.23 1.48
N VAL A 10 3.84 7.94 1.20
CA VAL A 10 4.67 7.20 0.23
C VAL A 10 4.40 7.71 -1.18
N TYR A 11 3.14 7.80 -1.57
CA TYR A 11 2.77 8.24 -2.91
C TYR A 11 3.18 9.70 -3.18
N LYS A 12 2.96 10.60 -2.21
CA LYS A 12 3.36 12.02 -2.33
C LYS A 12 4.88 12.17 -2.47
N ALA A 13 5.66 11.39 -1.73
CA ALA A 13 7.12 11.40 -1.86
C ALA A 13 7.57 10.94 -3.26
N PHE A 14 6.95 9.87 -3.78
CA PHE A 14 7.20 9.41 -5.14
C PHE A 14 6.82 10.47 -6.19
N ALA A 15 5.64 11.08 -6.09
CA ALA A 15 5.18 12.10 -7.03
C ALA A 15 6.13 13.31 -7.11
N VAL A 16 6.66 13.76 -5.97
CA VAL A 16 7.68 14.82 -5.93
C VAL A 16 8.97 14.38 -6.60
N ALA A 17 9.42 13.14 -6.38
CA ALA A 17 10.62 12.61 -7.05
C ALA A 17 10.43 12.51 -8.57
N ASP A 18 9.26 12.04 -9.03
CA ASP A 18 8.90 11.95 -10.44
C ASP A 18 8.90 13.33 -11.13
N ASP A 19 8.33 14.35 -10.48
CA ASP A 19 8.39 15.72 -10.98
C ASP A 19 9.82 16.28 -11.00
N CYS A 20 10.65 15.95 -10.02
CA CYS A 20 12.07 16.31 -10.04
C CYS A 20 12.79 15.69 -11.25
N PHE A 21 12.51 14.44 -11.59
CA PHE A 21 13.08 13.81 -12.79
C PHE A 21 12.64 14.53 -14.07
N LYS A 22 11.36 14.88 -14.21
CA LYS A 22 10.86 15.65 -15.37
C LYS A 22 11.57 16.99 -15.51
N VAL A 23 11.78 17.71 -14.40
CA VAL A 23 12.51 18.99 -14.39
C VAL A 23 13.98 18.80 -14.77
N ALA A 24 14.64 17.76 -14.24
CA ALA A 24 16.02 17.45 -14.58
C ALA A 24 16.18 17.09 -16.07
N THR A 25 15.29 16.27 -16.62
CA THR A 25 15.26 15.91 -18.05
C THR A 25 15.14 17.16 -18.92
N ARG A 26 14.19 18.05 -18.62
CA ARG A 26 14.01 19.32 -19.36
C ARG A 26 15.27 20.19 -19.28
N THR A 27 15.90 20.25 -18.12
CA THR A 27 17.13 21.03 -17.90
C THR A 27 18.31 20.53 -18.75
N ILE A 28 18.46 19.22 -18.86
CA ILE A 28 19.47 18.58 -19.72
C ILE A 28 19.18 18.86 -21.20
N GLN A 29 17.92 18.79 -21.62
CA GLN A 29 17.51 19.02 -23.01
C GLN A 29 17.78 20.47 -23.47
N ILE A 30 17.58 21.45 -22.59
CA ILE A 30 17.89 22.86 -22.89
C ILE A 30 19.39 23.19 -22.72
N GLN A 31 20.22 22.21 -22.33
CA GLN A 31 21.68 22.33 -22.14
C GLN A 31 22.10 23.51 -21.22
N HIS A 32 21.29 23.81 -20.20
CA HIS A 32 21.55 24.95 -19.33
C HIS A 32 22.61 24.59 -18.27
N GLU A 33 23.90 24.71 -18.63
CA GLU A 33 25.03 24.26 -17.81
C GLU A 33 24.99 24.74 -16.35
N GLU A 34 24.56 25.98 -16.10
CA GLU A 34 24.52 26.53 -14.74
C GLU A 34 23.63 25.74 -13.79
N LEU A 35 22.54 25.16 -14.30
CA LEU A 35 21.57 24.40 -13.50
C LEU A 35 22.05 22.96 -13.20
N ILE A 36 22.99 22.44 -13.99
CA ILE A 36 23.58 21.11 -13.79
C ILE A 36 24.97 21.16 -13.13
N ARG A 37 25.49 22.35 -12.81
CA ARG A 37 26.73 22.50 -12.04
C ARG A 37 26.60 21.77 -10.71
N ARG A 38 27.68 21.07 -10.31
CA ARG A 38 27.76 20.27 -9.07
C ARG A 38 26.77 19.10 -9.02
N THR A 39 26.35 18.60 -10.17
CA THR A 39 25.62 17.34 -10.29
C THR A 39 26.46 16.30 -11.05
N GLN A 40 26.03 15.05 -11.03
CA GLN A 40 26.63 13.98 -11.85
C GLN A 40 26.46 14.19 -13.37
N PHE A 41 25.64 15.16 -13.80
CA PHE A 41 25.38 15.44 -15.20
C PHE A 41 26.42 16.40 -15.81
N LEU A 42 27.29 17.01 -15.01
CA LEU A 42 28.32 17.91 -15.51
C LEU A 42 29.30 17.15 -16.42
N GLY A 43 29.41 17.58 -17.68
CA GLY A 43 30.25 16.93 -18.69
C GLY A 43 29.68 15.62 -19.24
N ALA A 44 28.48 15.21 -18.83
CA ALA A 44 27.76 14.11 -19.48
C ALA A 44 27.14 14.58 -20.79
N THR A 45 27.06 13.69 -21.78
CA THR A 45 26.26 13.97 -22.98
C THR A 45 24.77 13.92 -22.63
N PRO A 46 23.90 14.64 -23.36
CA PRO A 46 22.46 14.59 -23.14
C PRO A 46 21.90 13.16 -23.14
N GLU A 47 22.39 12.29 -24.02
CA GLU A 47 21.96 10.89 -24.13
C GLU A 47 22.28 10.11 -22.87
N LYS A 48 23.52 10.24 -22.36
CA LYS A 48 23.94 9.55 -21.13
C LYS A 48 23.17 10.05 -19.91
N ALA A 49 22.94 11.37 -19.84
CA ALA A 49 22.20 11.97 -18.74
C ALA A 49 20.71 11.58 -18.76
N ASN A 50 20.08 11.54 -19.94
CA ASN A 50 18.70 11.07 -20.09
C ASN A 50 18.56 9.59 -19.74
N SER A 51 19.47 8.72 -20.21
CA SER A 51 19.45 7.30 -19.84
C SER A 51 19.57 7.10 -18.32
N ALA A 52 20.46 7.85 -17.67
CA ALA A 52 20.60 7.79 -16.20
C ALA A 52 19.33 8.25 -15.46
N LEU A 53 18.64 9.28 -15.98
CA LEU A 53 17.37 9.75 -15.42
C LEU A 53 16.24 8.76 -15.63
N GLU A 54 16.13 8.15 -16.81
CA GLU A 54 15.15 7.11 -17.10
C GLU A 54 15.32 5.89 -16.19
N ASP A 55 16.56 5.46 -15.97
CA ASP A 55 16.85 4.35 -15.07
C ASP A 55 16.57 4.72 -13.60
N ALA A 56 16.90 5.94 -13.17
CA ALA A 56 16.58 6.43 -11.83
C ALA A 56 15.06 6.54 -11.61
N ALA A 57 14.32 7.05 -12.58
CA ALA A 57 12.86 7.16 -12.52
C ALA A 57 12.20 5.77 -12.45
N ARG A 58 12.69 4.80 -13.22
CA ARG A 58 12.23 3.40 -13.17
C ARG A 58 12.46 2.79 -11.79
N GLN A 59 13.67 2.95 -11.23
CA GLN A 59 13.99 2.45 -9.90
C GLN A 59 13.14 3.12 -8.81
N ALA A 60 12.91 4.44 -8.91
CA ALA A 60 12.05 5.16 -7.97
C ALA A 60 10.60 4.65 -8.03
N ALA A 61 10.07 4.36 -9.21
CA ALA A 61 8.75 3.79 -9.38
C ALA A 61 8.63 2.39 -8.76
N ASP A 62 9.62 1.52 -9.01
CA ASP A 62 9.66 0.17 -8.43
C ASP A 62 9.75 0.22 -6.88
N LEU A 63 10.58 1.11 -6.33
CA LEU A 63 10.67 1.32 -4.88
C LEU A 63 9.38 1.89 -4.29
N ALA A 64 8.69 2.77 -5.01
CA ALA A 64 7.39 3.31 -4.58
C ALA A 64 6.36 2.18 -4.48
N ILE A 65 6.29 1.27 -5.45
CA ILE A 65 5.37 0.12 -5.41
C ILE A 65 5.68 -0.80 -4.23
N LEU A 66 6.97 -1.09 -3.99
CA LEU A 66 7.41 -1.85 -2.82
C LEU A 66 6.93 -1.22 -1.51
N ALA A 67 7.16 0.08 -1.35
CA ALA A 67 6.78 0.82 -0.15
C ALA A 67 5.26 0.90 0.01
N LEU A 68 4.51 1.22 -1.06
CA LEU A 68 3.05 1.28 -1.05
C LEU A 68 2.45 -0.06 -0.61
N PHE A 69 2.94 -1.16 -1.18
CA PHE A 69 2.43 -2.48 -0.83
C PHE A 69 2.78 -2.87 0.61
N ALA A 70 4.00 -2.58 1.08
CA ALA A 70 4.39 -2.85 2.47
C ALA A 70 3.54 -2.05 3.47
N THR A 71 3.25 -0.77 3.18
CA THR A 71 2.36 0.05 4.00
C THR A 71 0.92 -0.48 4.00
N PHE A 72 0.43 -0.90 2.83
CA PHE A 72 -0.89 -1.55 2.72
C PHE A 72 -0.95 -2.86 3.52
N GLU A 73 0.06 -3.72 3.39
CA GLU A 73 0.17 -4.98 4.12
C GLU A 73 0.12 -4.76 5.63
N ARG A 74 0.88 -3.77 6.12
CA ARG A 74 0.84 -3.39 7.53
C ARG A 74 -0.55 -2.90 7.97
N PHE A 75 -1.21 -2.06 7.17
CA PHE A 75 -2.56 -1.61 7.45
C PHE A 75 -3.55 -2.78 7.61
N VAL A 76 -3.51 -3.76 6.70
CA VAL A 76 -4.40 -4.94 6.76
C VAL A 76 -4.12 -5.80 7.99
N ILE A 77 -2.84 -6.02 8.32
CA ILE A 77 -2.44 -6.79 9.50
C ILE A 77 -2.94 -6.09 10.77
N GLU A 78 -2.72 -4.78 10.91
CA GLU A 78 -3.19 -4.01 12.08
C GLU A 78 -4.71 -4.00 12.20
N HIS A 79 -5.42 -3.95 11.06
CA HIS A 79 -6.88 -4.07 11.03
C HIS A 79 -7.33 -5.42 11.62
N LEU A 80 -6.70 -6.52 11.20
CA LEU A 80 -7.03 -7.84 11.74
C LEU A 80 -6.64 -7.99 13.21
N GLN A 81 -5.46 -7.50 13.60
CA GLN A 81 -5.02 -7.51 15.00
C GLN A 81 -6.04 -6.79 15.89
N THR A 82 -6.60 -5.67 15.45
CA THR A 82 -7.62 -4.93 16.20
C THR A 82 -8.98 -5.65 16.22
N ALA A 83 -9.32 -6.38 15.17
CA ALA A 83 -10.57 -7.17 15.10
C ALA A 83 -10.60 -8.35 16.09
N ASN A 84 -9.46 -8.72 16.71
CA ASN A 84 -9.39 -9.76 17.73
C ASN A 84 -10.29 -9.52 18.95
N CYS A 85 -10.68 -8.27 19.21
CA CYS A 85 -11.52 -7.89 20.33
C CYS A 85 -12.88 -8.61 20.27
N LEU A 86 -13.39 -8.83 19.06
CA LEU A 86 -14.62 -9.61 18.83
C LEU A 86 -14.42 -11.10 19.16
N LEU A 87 -13.25 -11.66 18.87
CA LEU A 87 -12.91 -13.03 19.24
C LEU A 87 -12.84 -13.18 20.77
N ALA A 88 -12.29 -12.18 21.47
CA ALA A 88 -12.15 -12.19 22.92
C ALA A 88 -13.51 -12.17 23.65
N ALA A 89 -14.57 -11.68 23.01
CA ALA A 89 -15.94 -11.68 23.53
C ALA A 89 -16.66 -13.05 23.40
N GLY A 90 -16.01 -14.07 22.83
CA GLY A 90 -16.59 -15.39 22.61
C GLY A 90 -16.78 -16.24 23.88
N TYR A 91 -17.36 -17.42 23.69
CA TYR A 91 -17.59 -18.42 24.75
C TYR A 91 -16.96 -19.78 24.38
N PRO A 92 -16.33 -20.52 25.33
CA PRO A 92 -16.09 -20.16 26.73
C PRO A 92 -15.04 -19.05 26.89
N GLN A 93 -15.26 -18.12 27.83
CA GLN A 93 -14.51 -16.85 27.87
C GLN A 93 -13.00 -17.01 28.02
N GLN A 94 -12.52 -17.90 28.89
CA GLN A 94 -11.08 -18.12 29.05
C GLN A 94 -10.42 -18.71 27.79
N PHE A 95 -11.15 -19.55 27.05
CA PHE A 95 -10.66 -20.09 25.78
C PHE A 95 -10.67 -19.01 24.70
N ALA A 96 -11.74 -18.22 24.63
CA ALA A 96 -11.91 -17.12 23.68
C ALA A 96 -10.80 -16.07 23.80
N ILE A 97 -10.45 -15.66 25.03
CA ILE A 97 -9.34 -14.71 25.29
C ILE A 97 -8.01 -15.28 24.77
N LYS A 98 -7.67 -16.53 25.13
CA LYS A 98 -6.43 -17.17 24.67
C LYS A 98 -6.38 -17.33 23.15
N LEU A 99 -7.53 -17.60 22.53
CA LEU A 99 -7.64 -17.69 21.07
C LEU A 99 -7.43 -16.33 20.41
N ALA A 100 -7.99 -15.26 20.97
CA ALA A 100 -7.83 -13.89 20.48
C ALA A 100 -6.37 -13.41 20.58
N GLU A 101 -5.71 -13.65 21.71
CA GLU A 101 -4.28 -13.38 21.91
C GLU A 101 -3.42 -14.16 20.90
N LYS A 102 -3.73 -15.45 20.70
CA LYS A 102 -3.02 -16.26 19.71
C LYS A 102 -3.22 -15.72 18.30
N PHE A 103 -4.44 -15.36 17.93
CA PHE A 103 -4.74 -14.80 16.61
C PHE A 103 -3.97 -13.49 16.37
N GLU A 104 -3.99 -12.55 17.32
CA GLU A 104 -3.28 -11.26 17.22
C GLU A 104 -1.78 -11.42 17.00
N SER A 105 -1.15 -12.35 17.75
CA SER A 105 0.28 -12.62 17.66
C SER A 105 0.70 -13.39 16.40
N GLU A 106 -0.20 -14.18 15.80
CA GLU A 106 0.12 -15.07 14.69
C GLU A 106 -0.24 -14.49 13.31
N VAL A 107 -1.24 -13.61 13.23
CA VAL A 107 -1.78 -13.13 11.95
C VAL A 107 -0.71 -12.43 11.09
N GLU A 108 0.30 -11.81 11.70
CA GLU A 108 1.43 -11.18 11.00
C GLU A 108 2.31 -12.19 10.24
N TYR A 109 2.32 -13.46 10.64
CA TYR A 109 3.10 -14.52 9.99
C TYR A 109 2.33 -15.28 8.91
N TRP A 110 1.04 -14.99 8.75
CA TRP A 110 0.22 -15.65 7.75
C TRP A 110 0.65 -15.22 6.35
N ARG A 111 0.43 -16.09 5.36
CA ARG A 111 0.68 -15.69 3.99
C ARG A 111 -0.32 -14.61 3.62
N PHE A 112 0.18 -13.47 3.12
CA PHE A 112 -0.69 -12.35 2.79
C PHE A 112 -1.83 -12.71 1.79
N GLY A 113 -1.58 -13.65 0.87
CA GLY A 113 -2.62 -14.15 -0.03
C GLY A 113 -3.76 -14.90 0.68
N GLU A 114 -3.50 -15.52 1.83
CA GLU A 114 -4.49 -16.17 2.71
C GLU A 114 -5.25 -15.13 3.53
N ILE A 115 -4.55 -14.11 4.04
CA ILE A 115 -5.15 -12.93 4.68
C ILE A 115 -6.20 -12.28 3.76
N LEU A 116 -5.85 -12.05 2.48
CA LEU A 116 -6.78 -11.46 1.51
C LEU A 116 -8.03 -12.32 1.27
N ASN A 117 -7.98 -13.63 1.52
CA ASN A 117 -9.15 -14.50 1.34
C ASN A 117 -10.18 -14.30 2.45
N LEU A 118 -9.81 -13.75 3.61
CA LEU A 118 -10.74 -13.45 4.71
C LEU A 118 -11.78 -12.41 4.31
N PHE A 119 -11.44 -11.49 3.40
CA PHE A 119 -12.31 -10.42 2.92
C PHE A 119 -13.23 -10.84 1.76
N LYS A 120 -13.20 -12.11 1.34
CA LYS A 120 -14.06 -12.58 0.24
C LYS A 120 -15.53 -12.55 0.67
N GLY A 121 -16.37 -11.96 -0.18
CA GLY A 121 -17.80 -11.80 0.07
C GLY A 121 -18.17 -10.44 0.67
N GLU A 122 -17.19 -9.73 1.23
CA GLU A 122 -17.35 -8.37 1.76
C GLU A 122 -16.68 -7.34 0.84
N VAL A 123 -15.57 -7.72 0.21
CA VAL A 123 -14.82 -6.92 -0.76
C VAL A 123 -15.01 -7.47 -2.16
N ASP A 124 -15.04 -6.57 -3.15
CA ASP A 124 -15.10 -6.91 -4.56
C ASP A 124 -14.00 -7.90 -4.99
N SER A 125 -14.39 -8.98 -5.68
CA SER A 125 -13.47 -10.06 -6.03
C SER A 125 -12.41 -9.65 -7.06
N ASP A 126 -12.75 -8.73 -7.96
CA ASP A 126 -11.83 -8.24 -8.98
C ASP A 126 -10.77 -7.35 -8.33
N LEU A 127 -11.17 -6.55 -7.32
CA LEU A 127 -10.26 -5.76 -6.50
C LEU A 127 -9.27 -6.64 -5.74
N ILE A 128 -9.72 -7.74 -5.12
CA ILE A 128 -8.82 -8.73 -4.49
C ILE A 128 -7.84 -9.31 -5.53
N GLY A 129 -8.32 -9.59 -6.74
CA GLY A 129 -7.49 -10.06 -7.86
C GLY A 129 -6.40 -9.05 -8.24
N GLN A 130 -6.76 -7.77 -8.35
CA GLN A 130 -5.85 -6.67 -8.66
C GLN A 130 -4.78 -6.49 -7.56
N VAL A 131 -5.15 -6.54 -6.28
CA VAL A 131 -4.18 -6.49 -5.15
C VAL A 131 -3.20 -7.66 -5.23
N LYS A 132 -3.66 -8.86 -5.59
CA LYS A 132 -2.78 -10.04 -5.78
C LYS A 132 -1.81 -9.85 -6.95
N GLN A 133 -2.23 -9.19 -8.03
CA GLN A 133 -1.33 -8.87 -9.14
C GLN A 133 -0.24 -7.86 -8.72
N ILE A 134 -0.60 -6.82 -7.96
CA ILE A 134 0.37 -5.86 -7.40
C ILE A 134 1.37 -6.60 -6.50
N LYS A 135 0.90 -7.52 -5.65
CA LYS A 135 1.78 -8.35 -4.82
C LYS A 135 2.79 -9.13 -5.66
N GLN A 136 2.32 -9.78 -6.74
CA GLN A 136 3.20 -10.55 -7.62
C GLN A 136 4.27 -9.66 -8.26
N TYR A 137 3.91 -8.46 -8.68
CA TYR A 137 4.88 -7.49 -9.22
C TYR A 137 5.87 -7.04 -8.14
N ARG A 138 5.40 -6.73 -6.92
CA ARG A 138 6.25 -6.40 -5.77
C ARG A 138 7.24 -7.51 -5.41
N ASP A 139 6.77 -8.76 -5.37
CA ASP A 139 7.62 -9.93 -5.12
C ASP A 139 8.69 -10.07 -6.22
N TRP A 140 8.32 -9.80 -7.47
CA TRP A 140 9.26 -9.81 -8.60
C TRP A 140 10.30 -8.68 -8.49
N ILE A 141 9.91 -7.45 -8.14
CA ILE A 141 10.86 -6.34 -7.91
C ILE A 141 11.85 -6.71 -6.81
N ALA A 142 11.38 -7.30 -5.70
CA ALA A 142 12.22 -7.63 -4.56
C ALA A 142 13.22 -8.77 -4.84
N HIS A 143 12.86 -9.71 -5.73
CA HIS A 143 13.63 -10.94 -5.95
C HIS A 143 14.28 -11.04 -7.33
N GLN A 144 14.02 -10.09 -8.24
CA GLN A 144 14.47 -9.99 -9.63
C GLN A 144 15.03 -11.31 -10.20
N ASN A 145 14.15 -12.30 -10.40
CA ASN A 145 14.58 -13.58 -10.94
C ASN A 145 14.63 -13.50 -12.48
N PRO A 146 15.82 -13.53 -13.12
CA PRO A 146 15.94 -13.37 -14.57
C PRO A 146 15.36 -14.55 -15.35
N SER A 147 15.12 -15.69 -14.68
CA SER A 147 14.60 -16.92 -15.29
C SER A 147 13.07 -16.99 -15.33
N LYS A 148 12.36 -15.99 -14.80
CA LYS A 148 10.90 -15.92 -14.86
C LYS A 148 10.46 -14.69 -15.65
N PRO A 149 9.42 -14.79 -16.50
CA PRO A 149 8.88 -13.62 -17.16
C PRO A 149 8.38 -12.63 -16.11
N PRO A 150 8.55 -11.31 -16.34
CA PRO A 150 7.99 -10.32 -15.45
C PRO A 150 6.46 -10.48 -15.41
N PRO A 151 5.84 -10.42 -14.23
CA PRO A 151 4.39 -10.35 -14.16
C PRO A 151 3.89 -9.03 -14.78
N THR A 152 2.57 -8.90 -14.93
CA THR A 152 1.96 -7.66 -15.41
C THR A 152 2.48 -6.48 -14.60
N GLN A 153 3.13 -5.55 -15.29
CA GLN A 153 3.67 -4.34 -14.67
C GLN A 153 2.52 -3.46 -14.19
N THR A 154 2.73 -2.80 -13.04
CA THR A 154 1.82 -1.78 -12.51
C THR A 154 2.58 -0.48 -12.32
N THR A 155 1.90 0.66 -12.39
CA THR A 155 2.48 1.95 -12.07
C THR A 155 2.26 2.30 -10.60
N PRO A 156 3.07 3.17 -9.98
CA PRO A 156 2.83 3.64 -8.62
C PRO A 156 1.45 4.27 -8.43
N GLU A 157 0.94 4.99 -9.43
CA GLU A 157 -0.43 5.57 -9.44
C GLU A 157 -1.49 4.48 -9.42
N THR A 158 -1.40 3.50 -10.34
CA THR A 158 -2.35 2.39 -10.39
C THR A 158 -2.33 1.58 -9.08
N ALA A 159 -1.14 1.32 -8.53
CA ALA A 159 -0.98 0.64 -7.26
C ALA A 159 -1.60 1.46 -6.10
N PHE A 160 -1.32 2.76 -6.03
CA PHE A 160 -1.91 3.65 -5.04
C PHE A 160 -3.45 3.62 -5.09
N ASP A 161 -4.04 3.76 -6.27
CA ASP A 161 -5.49 3.80 -6.44
C ASP A 161 -6.16 2.48 -6.02
N ILE A 162 -5.62 1.35 -6.48
CA ILE A 162 -6.17 0.02 -6.18
C ILE A 162 -6.07 -0.28 -4.68
N LEU A 163 -4.90 -0.03 -4.07
CA LEU A 163 -4.69 -0.30 -2.65
C LEU A 163 -5.53 0.66 -1.78
N THR A 164 -5.71 1.92 -2.21
CA THR A 164 -6.60 2.88 -1.55
C THR A 164 -8.05 2.41 -1.57
N ARG A 165 -8.56 1.97 -2.73
CA ARG A 165 -9.92 1.42 -2.84
C ARG A 165 -10.12 0.22 -1.92
N MET A 166 -9.11 -0.64 -1.80
CA MET A 166 -9.15 -1.79 -0.88
C MET A 166 -9.24 -1.34 0.58
N ILE A 167 -8.41 -0.36 0.98
CA ILE A 167 -8.44 0.23 2.33
C ILE A 167 -9.81 0.82 2.63
N GLU A 168 -10.40 1.55 1.68
CA GLU A 168 -11.70 2.17 1.83
C GLU A 168 -12.83 1.14 1.97
N GLN A 169 -12.84 0.08 1.17
CA GLN A 169 -13.82 -1.00 1.30
C GLN A 169 -13.70 -1.70 2.66
N ILE A 170 -12.48 -2.04 3.11
CA ILE A 170 -12.26 -2.64 4.44
C ILE A 170 -12.80 -1.70 5.55
N ARG A 171 -12.52 -0.40 5.46
CA ARG A 171 -13.01 0.58 6.45
C ARG A 171 -14.54 0.66 6.45
N GLN A 172 -15.17 0.63 5.29
CA GLN A 172 -16.63 0.72 5.16
C GLN A 172 -17.34 -0.53 5.70
N THR A 173 -16.79 -1.73 5.48
CA THR A 173 -17.42 -2.97 5.93
C THR A 173 -17.16 -3.28 7.40
N HIS A 174 -16.01 -2.87 7.94
CA HIS A 174 -15.55 -3.30 9.27
C HIS A 174 -15.50 -2.21 10.33
N THR A 175 -15.97 -0.99 10.03
CA THR A 175 -16.25 -0.01 11.08
C THR A 175 -17.69 -0.23 11.56
N PRO A 176 -17.92 -0.57 12.84
CA PRO A 176 -19.27 -0.66 13.37
C PRO A 176 -20.02 0.65 13.11
N PRO A 177 -21.32 0.62 12.73
CA PRO A 177 -22.11 1.83 12.73
C PRO A 177 -22.04 2.47 14.12
N PRO A 178 -22.01 3.81 14.24
CA PRO A 178 -22.08 4.46 15.54
C PRO A 178 -23.31 3.90 16.27
N GLU A 179 -23.13 3.51 17.53
CA GLU A 179 -24.24 3.11 18.38
C GLU A 179 -25.29 4.22 18.30
N GLU A 180 -26.42 3.95 17.63
CA GLU A 180 -27.59 4.80 17.76
C GLU A 180 -27.91 4.79 19.26
N GLU A 181 -27.70 5.92 19.93
CA GLU A 181 -28.11 6.10 21.32
C GLU A 181 -29.51 5.54 21.45
N SER A 182 -29.66 4.46 22.22
CA SER A 182 -30.94 3.84 22.50
C SER A 182 -31.78 4.84 23.29
N VAL A 183 -32.52 5.69 22.59
CA VAL A 183 -33.56 6.53 23.18
C VAL A 183 -34.78 5.64 23.43
N ASP A 184 -34.66 4.71 24.37
CA ASP A 184 -35.81 4.03 24.96
C ASP A 184 -36.09 4.64 26.34
N ALA A 185 -36.94 5.66 26.27
CA ALA A 185 -38.05 5.92 27.17
C ALA A 185 -37.80 5.64 28.67
N VAL A 186 -37.30 6.67 29.36
CA VAL A 186 -37.75 6.98 30.73
C VAL A 186 -39.25 7.32 30.65
N ALA A 187 -40.09 6.29 30.76
CA ALA A 187 -41.53 6.44 30.97
C ALA A 187 -42.05 5.31 31.86
N LEU A 188 -41.64 5.33 33.14
CA LEU A 188 -42.41 4.75 34.24
C LEU A 188 -42.35 5.74 35.40
N ALA A 189 -43.35 6.63 35.43
CA ALA A 189 -43.80 7.39 36.59
C ALA A 189 -45.03 6.70 37.18
#